data_AF-A0A966KBW3-F1
#
_entry.id   AF-A0A966KBW3-F1
#
_cell.length_a   1.000
_cell.length_b   1.000
_cell.length_c   1.000
_cell.angle_alpha   90.00
_cell.angle_beta   90.00
_cell.angle_gamma   90.00
#
_symmetry.space_group_name_H-M   'P 1'
#
loop_
_entity.id
_entity.type
_entity.pdbx_description
1 polymer ?
#
loop_
_entity_poly.entity_id
_entity_poly.type
_entity_poly.pdbx_seq_one_letter_code
_entity_poly.pdbx_strand_id
1 'polypeptide(L)'
;MVKPNLILVLGDQLTLDLAAIRQADKSKDVIIMAEADAEAEYVNHHPKKIAFIFSAMRHFANTLRASGWKVLYSKVDDPQNSQNILGEILRYADEVGANELIVTKPGEWRLIELLNEAPLEVKMIEDDRFIASQVEFENWAHDKKTLRMEFFYREMRRKTGLLMDGDKPIGDKWNFDQENRKSPPKKIITPAPTEFNNDKITKDVLVLVNARYNSHFGDVYPFNYAVTPDDANLALDKFIKNSLPLFGDYQDAMMLGEPFLYHALISLYLNTGLLDPLETCRKVEKAFITGSAPLNAVEGFIRQIIGWREYIRGIYFLKGPDYINQNYLNAKAKLPSFYWSGDTKMQCISQAVLQTKKYSYAHHIQ
;
A
#
# COMPACT_ATOMS: atom_id res chain seq x y z
N MET A 1 2.64 -40.23 -2.60
CA MET A 1 2.52 -39.03 -3.45
C MET A 1 3.02 -37.85 -2.64
N VAL A 2 3.85 -36.99 -3.22
CA VAL A 2 4.25 -35.74 -2.58
C VAL A 2 3.01 -34.85 -2.50
N LYS A 3 2.63 -34.42 -1.29
CA LYS A 3 1.48 -33.52 -1.11
C LYS A 3 1.83 -32.12 -1.63
N PRO A 4 0.88 -31.40 -2.26
CA PRO A 4 1.11 -30.03 -2.67
C PRO A 4 1.14 -29.10 -1.45
N ASN A 5 1.91 -28.02 -1.54
CA ASN A 5 1.82 -26.92 -0.60
C ASN A 5 0.75 -25.92 -1.07
N LEU A 6 0.08 -25.27 -0.12
CA LEU A 6 -0.73 -24.09 -0.41
C LEU A 6 0.15 -22.84 -0.32
N ILE A 7 0.08 -21.99 -1.33
CA ILE A 7 0.77 -20.71 -1.36
C ILE A 7 -0.27 -19.61 -1.22
N LEU A 8 -0.38 -19.00 -0.04
CA LEU A 8 -1.33 -17.92 0.18
C LEU A 8 -0.76 -16.59 -0.33
N VAL A 9 -1.53 -15.93 -1.19
CA VAL A 9 -1.28 -14.56 -1.62
C VAL A 9 -2.41 -13.66 -1.15
N LEU A 10 -2.08 -12.70 -0.28
CA LEU A 10 -3.04 -11.74 0.27
C LEU A 10 -3.29 -10.56 -0.68
N GLY A 11 -4.36 -9.80 -0.41
CA GLY A 11 -4.78 -8.66 -1.24
C GLY A 11 -3.78 -7.50 -1.31
N ASP A 12 -2.81 -7.47 -0.39
CA ASP A 12 -1.71 -6.51 -0.35
C ASP A 12 -0.38 -7.10 -0.84
N GLN A 13 -0.38 -8.30 -1.42
CA GLN A 13 0.79 -9.08 -1.83
C GLN A 13 0.84 -9.40 -3.34
N LEU A 14 0.33 -8.49 -4.17
CA LEU A 14 0.11 -8.67 -5.61
C LEU A 14 1.40 -8.48 -6.44
N THR A 15 2.44 -9.22 -6.08
CA THR A 15 3.77 -9.18 -6.69
C THR A 15 4.10 -10.54 -7.30
N LEU A 16 4.45 -10.60 -8.59
CA LEU A 16 4.66 -11.89 -9.28
C LEU A 16 5.81 -12.71 -8.70
N ASP A 17 6.85 -12.04 -8.23
CA ASP A 17 8.00 -12.63 -7.57
C ASP A 17 7.90 -12.41 -6.04
N LEU A 18 6.74 -12.67 -5.44
CA LEU A 18 6.57 -12.58 -3.99
C LEU A 18 7.39 -13.68 -3.29
N ALA A 19 7.87 -13.41 -2.06
CA ALA A 19 8.70 -14.34 -1.28
C ALA A 19 8.12 -15.76 -1.17
N ALA A 20 6.82 -15.89 -0.88
CA ALA A 20 6.14 -17.18 -0.85
C ALA A 20 6.07 -17.88 -2.22
N ILE A 21 5.86 -17.12 -3.30
CA ILE A 21 5.79 -17.65 -4.67
C ILE A 21 7.17 -18.18 -5.11
N ARG A 22 8.27 -17.48 -4.74
CA ARG A 22 9.64 -17.93 -5.03
C ARG A 22 10.01 -19.26 -4.36
N GLN A 23 9.39 -19.59 -3.23
CA GLN A 23 9.64 -20.86 -2.53
C GLN A 23 8.79 -22.02 -3.04
N ALA A 24 7.81 -21.73 -3.90
CA ALA A 24 6.87 -22.72 -4.41
C ALA A 24 7.42 -23.46 -5.64
N ASP A 25 7.08 -24.74 -5.75
CA ASP A 25 7.31 -25.56 -6.94
C ASP A 25 6.06 -25.54 -7.82
N LYS A 26 6.15 -24.81 -8.94
CA LYS A 26 5.08 -24.63 -9.92
C LYS A 26 4.50 -25.95 -10.47
N SER A 27 5.25 -27.05 -10.42
CA SER A 27 4.80 -28.36 -10.91
C SER A 27 3.82 -29.06 -9.97
N LYS A 28 3.77 -28.67 -8.69
CA LYS A 28 2.94 -29.33 -7.66
C LYS A 28 2.12 -28.37 -6.80
N ASP A 29 2.65 -27.20 -6.46
CA ASP A 29 2.07 -26.32 -5.45
C ASP A 29 0.92 -25.49 -6.03
N VAL A 30 0.03 -25.05 -5.15
CA VAL A 30 -1.21 -24.37 -5.53
C VAL A 30 -1.25 -22.99 -4.89
N ILE A 31 -1.38 -21.96 -5.70
CA ILE A 31 -1.62 -20.61 -5.19
C ILE A 31 -3.09 -20.48 -4.82
N ILE A 32 -3.36 -19.93 -3.64
CA ILE A 32 -4.71 -19.60 -3.17
C ILE A 32 -4.84 -18.10 -2.93
N MET A 33 -6.00 -17.57 -3.27
CA MET A 33 -6.40 -16.18 -3.01
C MET A 33 -7.88 -16.16 -2.65
N ALA A 34 -8.26 -15.32 -1.69
CA ALA A 34 -9.64 -15.24 -1.23
C ALA A 34 -10.06 -13.81 -0.92
N GLU A 35 -11.19 -13.39 -1.47
CA GLU A 35 -11.95 -12.23 -1.01
C GLU A 35 -12.86 -12.68 0.14
N ALA A 36 -12.93 -11.93 1.24
CA ALA A 36 -13.69 -12.35 2.42
C ALA A 36 -14.28 -11.14 3.16
N ASP A 37 -15.52 -11.24 3.64
CA ASP A 37 -16.14 -10.17 4.43
C ASP A 37 -15.38 -9.89 5.72
N ALA A 38 -14.81 -10.91 6.38
CA ALA A 38 -13.99 -10.71 7.58
C ALA A 38 -12.84 -9.70 7.35
N GLU A 39 -12.26 -9.70 6.14
CA GLU A 39 -11.21 -8.75 5.76
C GLU A 39 -11.76 -7.43 5.20
N ALA A 40 -12.99 -7.44 4.68
CA ALA A 40 -13.67 -6.24 4.18
C ALA A 40 -14.36 -5.41 5.30
N GLU A 41 -14.62 -6.02 6.46
CA GLU A 41 -15.49 -5.47 7.51
C GLU A 41 -14.87 -5.44 8.92
N TYR A 42 -13.66 -5.99 9.17
CA TYR A 42 -13.02 -5.88 10.50
C TYR A 42 -12.87 -4.43 10.96
N VAL A 43 -12.78 -3.51 10.01
CA VAL A 43 -13.16 -2.09 10.17
C VAL A 43 -14.08 -1.69 9.01
N ASN A 44 -14.77 -0.57 9.16
CA ASN A 44 -15.64 -0.03 8.10
C ASN A 44 -14.78 0.58 6.97
N HIS A 45 -14.28 -0.29 6.09
CA HIS A 45 -13.44 0.12 4.96
C HIS A 45 -14.23 0.92 3.95
N HIS A 46 -13.60 1.97 3.43
CA HIS A 46 -14.16 2.74 2.33
C HIS A 46 -14.47 1.82 1.12
N PRO A 47 -15.67 1.83 0.53
CA PRO A 47 -16.05 0.93 -0.57
C PRO A 47 -15.06 0.93 -1.73
N LYS A 48 -14.57 2.11 -2.12
CA LYS A 48 -13.51 2.24 -3.14
C LYS A 48 -12.21 1.49 -2.83
N LYS A 49 -11.79 1.39 -1.55
CA LYS A 49 -10.64 0.57 -1.13
C LYS A 49 -10.93 -0.90 -1.40
N ILE A 50 -12.11 -1.39 -1.00
CA ILE A 50 -12.55 -2.77 -1.21
C ILE A 50 -12.57 -3.09 -2.72
N ALA A 51 -13.18 -2.21 -3.51
CA ALA A 51 -13.24 -2.37 -4.97
C ALA A 51 -11.86 -2.41 -5.63
N PHE A 52 -10.94 -1.53 -5.20
CA PHE A 52 -9.56 -1.55 -5.69
C PHE A 52 -8.87 -2.88 -5.37
N ILE A 53 -8.91 -3.33 -4.11
CA ILE A 53 -8.25 -4.56 -3.68
C ILE A 53 -8.84 -5.77 -4.42
N PHE A 54 -10.16 -5.93 -4.44
CA PHE A 54 -10.81 -7.06 -5.13
C PHE A 54 -10.55 -7.05 -6.63
N SER A 55 -10.61 -5.89 -7.29
CA SER A 55 -10.30 -5.81 -8.72
C SER A 55 -8.84 -6.18 -8.99
N ALA A 56 -7.89 -5.62 -8.23
CA ALA A 56 -6.47 -5.91 -8.38
C ALA A 56 -6.16 -7.38 -8.10
N MET A 57 -6.76 -7.99 -7.07
CA MET A 57 -6.63 -9.42 -6.78
C MET A 57 -7.14 -10.29 -7.93
N ARG A 58 -8.31 -9.99 -8.51
CA ARG A 58 -8.87 -10.73 -9.66
C ARG A 58 -7.96 -10.64 -10.89
N HIS A 59 -7.40 -9.47 -11.17
CA HIS A 59 -6.43 -9.28 -12.27
C HIS A 59 -5.12 -10.03 -12.01
N PHE A 60 -4.62 -9.97 -10.78
CA PHE A 60 -3.39 -10.65 -10.38
C PHE A 60 -3.53 -12.17 -10.48
N ALA A 61 -4.66 -12.73 -10.04
CA ALA A 61 -4.97 -14.15 -10.18
C ALA A 61 -4.95 -14.61 -11.66
N ASN A 62 -5.49 -13.80 -12.57
CA ASN A 62 -5.43 -14.08 -14.01
C ASN A 62 -4.00 -14.01 -14.54
N THR A 63 -3.19 -13.07 -14.05
CA THR A 63 -1.77 -12.94 -14.41
C THR A 63 -0.96 -14.15 -13.95
N LEU A 64 -1.21 -14.64 -12.73
CA LEU A 64 -0.58 -15.85 -12.20
C LEU A 64 -0.95 -17.09 -13.03
N ARG A 65 -2.23 -17.25 -13.37
CA ARG A 65 -2.71 -18.34 -14.26
C ARG A 65 -2.03 -18.28 -15.62
N ALA A 66 -1.97 -17.10 -16.24
CA ALA A 66 -1.30 -16.89 -17.51
C ALA A 66 0.21 -17.21 -17.43
N SER A 67 0.81 -17.06 -16.24
CA SER A 67 2.21 -17.41 -15.95
C SER A 67 2.42 -18.91 -15.61
N GLY A 68 1.38 -19.74 -15.77
CA GLY A 68 1.43 -21.19 -15.60
C GLY A 68 1.21 -21.70 -14.18
N TRP A 69 0.78 -20.85 -13.24
CA TRP A 69 0.43 -21.30 -11.89
C TRP A 69 -0.97 -21.92 -11.83
N LYS A 70 -1.14 -22.97 -11.02
CA LYS A 70 -2.46 -23.40 -10.56
C LYS A 70 -2.95 -22.43 -9.49
N VAL A 71 -4.05 -21.72 -9.75
CA VAL A 71 -4.61 -20.71 -8.85
C VAL A 71 -6.06 -21.02 -8.50
N LEU A 72 -6.31 -21.33 -7.23
CA LEU A 72 -7.65 -21.41 -6.65
C LEU A 72 -8.02 -20.02 -6.10
N TYR A 73 -9.10 -19.45 -6.61
CA TYR A 73 -9.53 -18.09 -6.26
C TYR A 73 -10.96 -18.12 -5.76
N SER A 74 -11.17 -17.62 -4.54
CA SER A 74 -12.49 -17.50 -3.94
C SER A 74 -12.99 -16.06 -4.02
N LYS A 75 -14.08 -15.84 -4.74
CA LYS A 75 -14.73 -14.52 -4.81
C LYS A 75 -15.67 -14.35 -3.63
N VAL A 76 -15.86 -13.12 -3.16
CA VAL A 76 -16.68 -12.86 -1.96
C VAL A 76 -18.16 -13.24 -2.16
N ASP A 77 -18.62 -13.26 -3.42
CA ASP A 77 -19.97 -13.63 -3.84
C ASP A 77 -20.11 -15.11 -4.27
N ASP A 78 -19.07 -15.93 -4.12
CA ASP A 78 -19.17 -17.37 -4.31
C ASP A 78 -20.00 -18.01 -3.17
N PRO A 79 -21.05 -18.79 -3.48
CA PRO A 79 -21.87 -19.46 -2.47
C PRO A 79 -21.10 -20.40 -1.53
N GLN A 80 -19.92 -20.88 -1.93
CA GLN A 80 -19.07 -21.75 -1.11
C GLN A 80 -18.01 -20.99 -0.29
N ASN A 81 -17.91 -19.67 -0.45
CA ASN A 81 -16.96 -18.86 0.28
C ASN A 81 -17.34 -18.79 1.76
N SER A 82 -16.41 -19.20 2.63
CA SER A 82 -16.54 -19.21 4.10
C SER A 82 -16.53 -17.81 4.75
N GLN A 83 -16.35 -16.76 3.95
CA GLN A 83 -16.29 -15.34 4.30
C GLN A 83 -15.15 -14.97 5.28
N ASN A 84 -14.17 -15.86 5.47
CA ASN A 84 -12.96 -15.59 6.25
C ASN A 84 -11.76 -16.35 5.67
N ILE A 85 -10.56 -15.77 5.82
CA ILE A 85 -9.34 -16.30 5.18
C ILE A 85 -8.99 -17.71 5.68
N LEU A 86 -9.11 -17.97 7.00
CA LEU A 86 -8.80 -19.28 7.57
C LEU A 86 -9.74 -20.38 7.01
N GLY A 87 -11.03 -20.10 6.88
CA GLY A 87 -11.99 -21.03 6.29
C GLY A 87 -11.65 -21.37 4.84
N GLU A 88 -11.23 -20.39 4.04
CA GLU A 88 -10.82 -20.64 2.64
C GLU A 88 -9.51 -21.43 2.55
N ILE A 89 -8.55 -21.16 3.43
CA ILE A 89 -7.32 -21.95 3.55
C ILE A 89 -7.66 -23.42 3.83
N LEU A 90 -8.52 -23.69 4.82
CA LEU A 90 -8.88 -25.06 5.21
C LEU A 90 -9.69 -25.77 4.13
N ARG A 91 -10.63 -25.05 3.49
CA ARG A 91 -11.42 -25.58 2.37
C ARG A 91 -10.53 -26.00 1.20
N TYR A 92 -9.58 -25.16 0.81
CA TYR A 92 -8.65 -25.50 -0.26
C TYR A 92 -7.61 -26.54 0.16
N ALA A 93 -7.19 -26.58 1.43
CA ALA A 93 -6.27 -27.59 1.93
C ALA A 93 -6.89 -28.99 1.82
N ASP A 94 -8.16 -29.13 2.20
CA ASP A 94 -8.93 -30.36 2.03
C ASP A 94 -9.09 -30.73 0.54
N GLU A 95 -9.46 -29.77 -0.31
CA GLU A 95 -9.67 -29.98 -1.76
C GLU A 95 -8.43 -30.55 -2.46
N VAL A 96 -7.22 -30.08 -2.12
CA VAL A 96 -5.98 -30.53 -2.77
C VAL A 96 -5.14 -31.51 -1.93
N GLY A 97 -5.60 -31.85 -0.73
CA GLY A 97 -4.87 -32.73 0.20
C GLY A 97 -3.57 -32.14 0.73
N ALA A 98 -3.48 -30.81 0.85
CA ALA A 98 -2.32 -30.10 1.39
C ALA A 98 -2.32 -30.12 2.93
N ASN A 99 -1.13 -30.11 3.53
CA ASN A 99 -0.94 -30.00 4.98
C ASN A 99 0.01 -28.87 5.39
N GLU A 100 0.64 -28.21 4.41
CA GLU A 100 1.54 -27.07 4.62
C GLU A 100 0.99 -25.83 3.89
N LEU A 101 1.01 -24.70 4.58
CA LEU A 101 0.71 -23.37 4.06
C LEU A 101 1.99 -22.53 4.06
N ILE A 102 2.41 -22.06 2.90
CA ILE A 102 3.48 -21.09 2.75
C ILE A 102 2.84 -19.72 2.48
N VAL A 103 3.25 -18.72 3.24
CA VAL A 103 2.70 -17.36 3.15
C VAL A 103 3.80 -16.33 3.37
N THR A 104 3.74 -15.21 2.66
CA THR A 104 4.61 -14.07 2.97
C THR A 104 4.03 -13.36 4.18
N LYS A 105 4.86 -13.05 5.18
CA LYS A 105 4.43 -12.50 6.47
C LYS A 105 3.44 -11.33 6.27
N PRO A 106 2.21 -11.44 6.79
CA PRO A 106 1.21 -10.38 6.63
C PRO A 106 1.63 -9.05 7.25
N GLY A 107 1.03 -7.94 6.78
CA GLY A 107 1.28 -6.59 7.29
C GLY A 107 0.55 -6.24 8.59
N GLU A 108 -0.31 -7.11 9.13
CA GLU A 108 -1.13 -6.85 10.32
C GLU A 108 -1.01 -7.97 11.37
N TRP A 109 -0.82 -7.61 12.64
CA TRP A 109 -0.73 -8.54 13.78
C TRP A 109 -1.94 -9.46 13.88
N ARG A 110 -3.17 -8.95 13.71
CA ARG A 110 -4.41 -9.75 13.72
C ARG A 110 -4.33 -10.95 12.78
N LEU A 111 -3.86 -10.74 11.55
CA LEU A 111 -3.80 -11.79 10.54
C LEU A 111 -2.59 -12.72 10.76
N ILE A 112 -1.47 -12.21 11.27
CA ILE A 112 -0.34 -13.04 11.72
C ILE A 112 -0.79 -14.00 12.82
N GLU A 113 -1.48 -13.50 13.84
CA GLU A 113 -2.00 -14.30 14.96
C GLU A 113 -3.01 -15.34 14.47
N LEU A 114 -3.97 -14.93 13.62
CA LEU A 114 -4.95 -15.84 13.03
C LEU A 114 -4.29 -17.01 12.27
N LEU A 115 -3.23 -16.73 11.51
CA LEU A 115 -2.52 -17.76 10.74
C LEU A 115 -1.63 -18.65 11.63
N ASN A 116 -1.06 -18.12 12.71
CA ASN A 116 -0.31 -18.93 13.69
C ASN A 116 -1.21 -19.94 14.43
N GLU A 117 -2.50 -19.66 14.54
CA GLU A 117 -3.50 -20.55 15.16
C GLU A 117 -4.13 -21.53 14.17
N ALA A 118 -3.75 -21.48 12.89
CA ALA A 118 -4.30 -22.37 11.87
C ALA A 118 -3.95 -23.84 12.17
N PRO A 119 -4.88 -24.80 11.98
CA PRO A 119 -4.62 -26.23 12.19
C PRO A 119 -3.86 -26.86 11.00
N LEU A 120 -2.85 -26.16 10.49
CA LEU A 120 -1.95 -26.57 9.40
C LEU A 120 -0.51 -26.22 9.78
N GLU A 121 0.47 -26.85 9.13
CA GLU A 121 1.85 -26.38 9.24
C GLU A 121 1.99 -25.07 8.47
N VAL A 122 2.24 -23.96 9.16
CA VAL A 122 2.33 -22.63 8.54
C VAL A 122 3.77 -22.15 8.50
N LYS A 123 4.27 -21.94 7.28
CA LYS A 123 5.59 -21.38 7.01
C LYS A 123 5.46 -19.93 6.57
N MET A 124 5.70 -19.01 7.49
CA MET A 124 5.74 -17.56 7.20
C MET A 124 7.13 -17.14 6.71
N ILE A 125 7.19 -16.57 5.51
CA ILE A 125 8.41 -16.05 4.89
C ILE A 125 8.47 -14.54 5.09
N GLU A 126 9.63 -13.99 5.44
CA GLU A 126 9.80 -12.53 5.56
C GLU A 126 9.42 -11.82 4.25
N ASP A 127 8.74 -10.67 4.38
CA ASP A 127 8.38 -9.83 3.23
C ASP A 127 9.57 -8.97 2.81
N ASP A 128 10.23 -9.38 1.73
CA ASP A 128 11.41 -8.73 1.16
C ASP A 128 11.10 -7.63 0.13
N ARG A 129 9.83 -7.20 0.01
CA ARG A 129 9.45 -5.99 -0.73
C ARG A 129 9.79 -4.70 0.01
N PHE A 130 10.13 -4.80 1.29
CA PHE A 130 10.65 -3.69 2.09
C PHE A 130 12.17 -3.68 2.04
N ILE A 131 12.74 -2.48 1.92
CA ILE A 131 14.19 -2.29 1.75
C ILE A 131 14.91 -2.70 3.03
N ALA A 132 14.35 -2.39 4.20
CA ALA A 132 14.82 -2.89 5.47
C ALA A 132 14.03 -4.13 5.90
N SER A 133 14.74 -5.23 6.12
CA SER A 133 14.18 -6.38 6.83
C SER A 133 13.86 -6.01 8.28
N GLN A 134 12.97 -6.77 8.91
CA GLN A 134 12.65 -6.58 10.33
C GLN A 134 13.91 -6.67 11.22
N VAL A 135 14.78 -7.66 10.97
CA VAL A 135 16.02 -7.87 11.74
C VAL A 135 16.98 -6.69 11.59
N GLU A 136 17.13 -6.13 10.38
CA GLU A 136 17.96 -4.94 10.17
C GLU A 136 17.43 -3.72 10.92
N PHE A 137 16.10 -3.53 10.95
CA PHE A 137 15.50 -2.44 11.69
C PHE A 137 15.67 -2.59 13.20
N GLU A 138 15.45 -3.80 13.73
CA GLU A 138 15.65 -4.12 15.15
C GLU A 138 17.11 -3.89 15.57
N ASN A 139 18.07 -4.36 14.79
CA ASN A 139 19.50 -4.10 15.02
C ASN A 139 19.83 -2.61 14.97
N TRP A 140 19.26 -1.87 14.03
CA TRP A 140 19.40 -0.41 13.99
C TRP A 140 18.80 0.24 15.25
N ALA A 141 17.69 -0.26 15.78
CA ALA A 141 17.00 0.33 16.92
C ALA A 141 17.60 -0.03 18.31
N HIS A 142 18.22 -1.20 18.45
CA HIS A 142 18.60 -1.85 19.73
C HIS A 142 19.19 -0.90 20.79
N ASP A 143 20.19 -0.09 20.44
CA ASP A 143 20.92 0.75 21.41
C ASP A 143 20.47 2.22 21.43
N LYS A 144 19.40 2.57 20.72
CA LYS A 144 18.97 3.96 20.56
C LYS A 144 17.95 4.34 21.63
N LYS A 145 18.33 5.30 22.49
CA LYS A 145 17.42 5.94 23.46
C LYS A 145 16.23 6.64 22.79
N THR A 146 16.40 7.12 21.57
CA THR A 146 15.35 7.77 20.79
C THR A 146 15.49 7.39 19.33
N LEU A 147 14.39 6.94 18.74
CA LEU A 147 14.32 6.61 17.33
C LEU A 147 13.93 7.89 16.55
N ARG A 148 14.73 8.24 15.55
CA ARG A 148 14.46 9.39 14.66
C ARG A 148 14.57 8.93 13.21
N MET A 149 13.52 9.20 12.43
CA MET A 149 13.45 8.83 11.01
C MET A 149 14.66 9.33 10.22
N GLU A 150 15.14 10.55 10.50
CA GLU A 150 16.28 11.13 9.78
C GLU A 150 17.53 10.22 9.82
N PHE A 151 17.88 9.65 10.98
CA PHE A 151 19.06 8.79 11.07
C PHE A 151 18.85 7.44 10.36
N PHE A 152 17.65 6.90 10.42
CA PHE A 152 17.30 5.69 9.68
C PHE A 152 17.37 5.93 8.15
N TYR A 153 16.82 7.04 7.69
CA TYR A 153 16.83 7.43 6.28
C TYR A 153 18.24 7.57 5.70
N ARG A 154 19.21 8.10 6.48
CA ARG A 154 20.62 8.15 6.05
C ARG A 154 21.18 6.75 5.82
N GLU A 155 20.87 5.78 6.68
CA GLU A 155 21.29 4.39 6.46
C GLU A 155 20.64 3.79 5.22
N MET A 156 19.35 4.07 4.97
CA MET A 156 18.66 3.59 3.77
C MET A 156 19.23 4.20 2.49
N ARG A 157 19.60 5.48 2.49
CA ARG A 157 20.29 6.15 1.39
C ARG A 157 21.64 5.48 1.09
N ARG A 158 22.46 5.22 2.13
CA ARG A 158 23.73 4.49 1.95
C ARG A 158 23.53 3.07 1.44
N LYS A 159 22.57 2.33 2.02
CA LYS A 159 22.26 0.94 1.63
C LYS A 159 21.82 0.83 0.17
N THR A 160 21.01 1.77 -0.29
CA THR A 160 20.42 1.73 -1.65
C THR A 160 21.28 2.42 -2.71
N GLY A 161 22.20 3.31 -2.31
CA GLY A 161 22.95 4.16 -3.23
C GLY A 161 22.15 5.31 -3.83
N LEU A 162 20.86 5.45 -3.48
CA LEU A 162 20.00 6.50 -4.02
C LEU A 162 20.51 7.89 -3.61
N LEU A 163 20.68 8.78 -4.58
CA LEU A 163 21.17 10.14 -4.45
C LEU A 163 22.51 10.22 -3.70
N MET A 164 23.42 9.28 -3.95
CA MET A 164 24.76 9.22 -3.35
C MET A 164 25.85 9.45 -4.40
N ASP A 165 26.90 10.18 -4.02
CA ASP A 165 28.19 10.27 -4.73
C ASP A 165 29.27 9.64 -3.84
N GLY A 166 29.55 8.37 -4.10
CA GLY A 166 30.30 7.50 -3.17
C GLY A 166 29.63 7.48 -1.80
N ASP A 167 30.37 7.89 -0.76
CA ASP A 167 29.88 7.91 0.63
C ASP A 167 29.12 9.20 1.00
N LYS A 168 29.04 10.18 0.10
CA LYS A 168 28.43 11.50 0.37
C LYS A 168 27.06 11.62 -0.30
N PRO A 169 26.10 12.33 0.31
CA PRO A 169 24.84 12.64 -0.36
C PRO A 169 25.09 13.66 -1.49
N ILE A 170 24.42 13.47 -2.63
CA ILE A 170 24.40 14.47 -3.71
C ILE A 170 23.87 15.80 -3.15
N GLY A 171 24.55 16.91 -3.48
CA GLY A 171 24.21 18.25 -3.01
C GLY A 171 24.65 18.56 -1.57
N ASP A 172 25.53 17.73 -0.98
CA ASP A 172 26.16 17.90 0.33
C ASP A 172 25.18 18.03 1.52
N LYS A 173 23.90 17.69 1.30
CA LYS A 173 22.85 17.66 2.32
C LYS A 173 22.06 16.37 2.23
N TRP A 174 21.70 15.82 3.39
CA TRP A 174 20.86 14.63 3.45
C TRP A 174 19.39 14.92 3.14
N ASN A 175 18.92 16.15 3.45
CA ASN A 175 17.52 16.51 3.45
C ASN A 175 17.33 17.96 2.97
N PHE A 176 16.38 18.17 2.05
CA PHE A 176 16.02 19.47 1.47
C PHE A 176 14.61 19.94 1.90
N ASP A 177 14.05 19.41 2.99
CA ASP A 177 12.69 19.70 3.49
C ASP A 177 12.37 21.20 3.66
N GLN A 178 13.36 21.99 4.07
CA GLN A 178 13.18 23.44 4.26
C GLN A 178 12.87 24.17 2.94
N GLU A 179 13.26 23.60 1.80
CA GLU A 179 13.03 24.14 0.47
C GLU A 179 11.63 23.75 -0.07
N ASN A 180 10.92 22.83 0.61
CA ASN A 180 9.64 22.24 0.18
C ASN A 180 8.40 22.92 0.77
N ARG A 181 8.50 24.22 1.10
CA ARG A 181 7.45 24.96 1.84
C ARG A 181 7.00 26.24 1.14
N LYS A 182 7.04 26.27 -0.20
CA LYS A 182 6.59 27.46 -0.94
C LYS A 182 5.08 27.56 -0.86
N SER A 183 4.59 28.80 -0.72
CA SER A 183 3.15 29.06 -0.84
C SER A 183 2.72 28.93 -2.30
N PRO A 184 1.63 28.20 -2.62
CA PRO A 184 1.12 28.15 -3.98
C PRO A 184 0.61 29.52 -4.42
N PRO A 185 0.69 29.85 -5.73
CA PRO A 185 0.03 31.02 -6.27
C PRO A 185 -1.50 30.90 -6.09
N LYS A 186 -2.22 32.03 -6.19
CA LYS A 186 -3.68 32.08 -6.00
C LYS A 186 -4.47 31.12 -6.90
N LYS A 187 -3.91 30.77 -8.06
CA LYS A 187 -4.42 29.75 -8.97
C LYS A 187 -3.25 28.90 -9.43
N ILE A 188 -3.42 27.60 -9.36
CA ILE A 188 -2.53 26.61 -9.97
C ILE A 188 -3.32 25.85 -11.03
N ILE A 189 -2.62 25.25 -11.98
CA ILE A 189 -3.18 24.23 -12.85
C ILE A 189 -2.47 22.95 -12.43
N THR A 190 -3.18 22.09 -11.70
CA THR A 190 -2.66 20.77 -11.37
C THR A 190 -2.91 19.82 -12.53
N PRO A 191 -1.98 18.90 -12.82
CA PRO A 191 -2.27 17.82 -13.74
C PRO A 191 -3.46 17.02 -13.23
N ALA A 192 -4.43 16.75 -14.10
CA ALA A 192 -5.51 15.83 -13.76
C ALA A 192 -4.92 14.44 -13.42
N PRO A 193 -5.50 13.71 -12.45
CA PRO A 193 -5.10 12.33 -12.20
C PRO A 193 -5.15 11.49 -13.46
N THR A 194 -4.28 10.49 -13.54
CA THR A 194 -4.29 9.52 -14.62
C THR A 194 -5.65 8.84 -14.71
N GLU A 195 -6.31 8.93 -15.86
CA GLU A 195 -7.56 8.21 -16.12
C GLU A 195 -7.33 6.80 -16.65
N PHE A 196 -8.10 5.84 -16.14
CA PHE A 196 -8.07 4.44 -16.52
C PHE A 196 -9.44 3.98 -17.03
N ASN A 197 -9.42 3.13 -18.06
CA ASN A 197 -10.62 2.50 -18.56
C ASN A 197 -10.96 1.29 -17.68
N ASN A 198 -12.04 1.39 -16.90
CA ASN A 198 -12.53 0.26 -16.12
C ASN A 198 -12.98 -0.87 -17.05
N ASP A 199 -12.24 -1.97 -17.01
CA ASP A 199 -12.49 -3.19 -17.79
C ASP A 199 -13.69 -3.98 -17.24
N LYS A 200 -13.98 -5.16 -17.80
CA LYS A 200 -15.12 -5.98 -17.36
C LYS A 200 -14.97 -6.43 -15.90
N ILE A 201 -13.78 -6.86 -15.50
CA ILE A 201 -13.53 -7.34 -14.13
C ILE A 201 -13.77 -6.21 -13.13
N THR A 202 -13.21 -5.03 -13.39
CA THR A 202 -13.36 -3.87 -12.53
C THR A 202 -14.81 -3.42 -12.45
N LYS A 203 -15.53 -3.34 -13.58
CA LYS A 203 -16.96 -2.99 -13.60
C LYS A 203 -17.81 -3.94 -12.75
N ASP A 204 -17.57 -5.24 -12.85
CA ASP A 204 -18.31 -6.23 -12.06
C ASP A 204 -18.03 -6.08 -10.56
N VAL A 205 -16.77 -5.87 -10.18
CA VAL A 205 -16.38 -5.61 -8.79
C VAL A 205 -17.03 -4.33 -8.27
N LEU A 206 -17.09 -3.26 -9.06
CA LEU A 206 -17.72 -2.00 -8.65
C LEU A 206 -19.22 -2.17 -8.39
N VAL A 207 -19.93 -2.93 -9.23
CA VAL A 207 -21.34 -3.26 -9.00
C VAL A 207 -21.51 -4.07 -7.72
N LEU A 208 -20.71 -5.12 -7.56
CA LEU A 208 -20.73 -5.99 -6.38
C LEU A 208 -20.49 -5.20 -5.09
N VAL A 209 -19.42 -4.41 -5.03
CA VAL A 209 -19.03 -3.63 -3.85
C VAL A 209 -20.06 -2.55 -3.54
N ASN A 210 -20.58 -1.86 -4.57
CA ASN A 210 -21.62 -0.84 -4.38
C ASN A 210 -22.92 -1.43 -3.83
N ALA A 211 -23.24 -2.69 -4.13
CA ALA A 211 -24.39 -3.38 -3.56
C ALA A 211 -24.11 -3.90 -2.15
N ARG A 212 -22.99 -4.63 -1.96
CA ARG A 212 -22.67 -5.36 -0.73
C ARG A 212 -22.28 -4.45 0.43
N TYR A 213 -21.49 -3.40 0.16
CA TYR A 213 -20.92 -2.51 1.19
C TYR A 213 -21.52 -1.11 1.15
N ASN A 214 -22.80 -0.98 0.79
CA ASN A 214 -23.48 0.31 0.61
C ASN A 214 -23.64 1.14 1.91
N SER A 215 -23.52 0.50 3.06
CA SER A 215 -23.62 1.14 4.38
C SER A 215 -22.29 1.74 4.86
N HIS A 216 -21.20 1.47 4.15
CA HIS A 216 -19.87 1.95 4.52
C HIS A 216 -19.70 3.42 4.17
N PHE A 217 -18.79 4.10 4.89
CA PHE A 217 -18.46 5.48 4.58
C PHE A 217 -17.64 5.57 3.28
N GLY A 218 -18.20 6.23 2.26
CA GLY A 218 -17.48 6.55 1.03
C GLY A 218 -18.28 6.25 -0.23
N ASP A 219 -17.86 6.87 -1.34
CA ASP A 219 -18.48 6.69 -2.64
C ASP A 219 -17.64 5.73 -3.49
N VAL A 220 -18.25 4.68 -4.06
CA VAL A 220 -17.56 3.78 -5.01
C VAL A 220 -17.20 4.52 -6.29
N TYR A 221 -18.06 5.44 -6.74
CA TYR A 221 -17.92 6.19 -7.99
C TYR A 221 -17.57 7.67 -7.77
N PRO A 222 -16.82 8.31 -8.69
CA PRO A 222 -16.13 7.71 -9.83
C PRO A 222 -14.93 6.85 -9.38
N PHE A 223 -14.65 5.75 -10.08
CA PHE A 223 -13.50 4.89 -9.79
C PHE A 223 -12.41 5.11 -10.85
N ASN A 224 -11.23 5.53 -10.40
CA ASN A 224 -10.13 5.89 -11.28
C ASN A 224 -8.76 5.50 -10.68
N TYR A 225 -8.61 4.23 -10.35
CA TYR A 225 -7.36 3.67 -9.84
C TYR A 225 -6.88 2.54 -10.74
N ALA A 226 -5.58 2.51 -11.02
CA ALA A 226 -4.94 1.36 -11.65
C ALA A 226 -5.18 0.09 -10.83
N VAL A 227 -5.52 -1.02 -11.51
CA VAL A 227 -5.69 -2.34 -10.88
C VAL A 227 -4.70 -3.38 -11.43
N THR A 228 -3.77 -2.92 -12.27
CA THR A 228 -2.69 -3.72 -12.85
C THR A 228 -1.33 -3.05 -12.63
N PRO A 229 -0.21 -3.81 -12.62
CA PRO A 229 1.12 -3.22 -12.53
C PRO A 229 1.44 -2.25 -13.69
N ASP A 230 0.97 -2.54 -14.90
CA ASP A 230 1.21 -1.69 -16.08
C ASP A 230 0.53 -0.33 -15.92
N ASP A 231 -0.73 -0.32 -15.51
CA ASP A 231 -1.49 0.91 -15.24
C ASP A 231 -0.89 1.69 -14.06
N ALA A 232 -0.42 1.00 -13.03
CA ALA A 232 0.23 1.64 -11.89
C ALA A 232 1.56 2.30 -12.30
N ASN A 233 2.33 1.65 -13.17
CA ASN A 233 3.53 2.24 -13.76
C ASN A 233 3.20 3.42 -14.66
N LEU A 234 2.11 3.37 -15.43
CA LEU A 234 1.64 4.51 -16.23
C LEU A 234 1.27 5.72 -15.34
N ALA A 235 0.63 5.49 -14.19
CA ALA A 235 0.38 6.56 -13.21
C ALA A 235 1.69 7.17 -12.69
N LEU A 236 2.66 6.33 -12.32
CA LEU A 236 3.98 6.78 -11.87
C LEU A 236 4.70 7.61 -12.94
N ASP A 237 4.73 7.14 -14.19
CA ASP A 237 5.40 7.83 -15.29
C ASP A 237 4.75 9.19 -15.59
N LYS A 238 3.41 9.28 -15.53
CA LYS A 238 2.68 10.55 -15.65
C LYS A 238 2.97 11.50 -14.49
N PHE A 239 3.09 11.00 -13.26
CA PHE A 239 3.51 11.79 -12.11
C PHE A 239 4.93 12.34 -12.30
N ILE A 240 5.89 11.48 -12.66
CA ILE A 240 7.29 11.88 -12.90
C ILE A 240 7.37 12.99 -13.94
N LYS A 241 6.61 12.86 -15.03
CA LYS A 241 6.61 13.84 -16.12
C LYS A 241 5.96 15.17 -15.75
N ASN A 242 4.81 15.13 -15.07
CA ASN A 242 3.93 16.30 -14.98
C ASN A 242 3.90 16.95 -13.59
N SER A 243 4.19 16.21 -12.53
CA SER A 243 4.00 16.66 -11.15
C SER A 243 5.27 16.67 -10.30
N LEU A 244 6.17 15.70 -10.49
CA LEU A 244 7.42 15.60 -9.74
C LEU A 244 8.24 16.90 -9.72
N PRO A 245 8.36 17.69 -10.81
CA PRO A 245 9.14 18.94 -10.77
C PRO A 245 8.62 19.96 -9.75
N LEU A 246 7.33 19.90 -9.41
CA LEU A 246 6.64 20.80 -8.48
C LEU A 246 6.25 20.11 -7.16
N PHE A 247 6.59 18.83 -6.98
CA PHE A 247 6.26 18.05 -5.79
C PHE A 247 6.80 18.70 -4.51
N GLY A 248 8.09 19.07 -4.52
CA GLY A 248 8.74 19.67 -3.36
C GLY A 248 8.14 21.03 -3.01
N ASP A 249 8.00 21.92 -3.99
CA ASP A 249 7.54 23.29 -3.78
C ASP A 249 6.21 23.39 -3.01
N TYR A 250 5.28 22.47 -3.27
CA TYR A 250 3.91 22.51 -2.75
C TYR A 250 3.55 21.30 -1.88
N GLN A 251 4.54 20.62 -1.30
CA GLN A 251 4.36 19.40 -0.52
C GLN A 251 3.39 19.59 0.67
N ASP A 252 3.44 20.77 1.31
CA ASP A 252 2.64 21.14 2.49
C ASP A 252 1.48 22.10 2.15
N ALA A 253 1.18 22.30 0.86
CA ALA A 253 0.10 23.18 0.44
C ALA A 253 -1.26 22.48 0.56
N MET A 254 -2.32 23.24 0.87
CA MET A 254 -3.72 22.82 0.73
C MET A 254 -4.47 23.89 -0.06
N MET A 255 -5.25 23.47 -1.06
CA MET A 255 -6.01 24.38 -1.91
C MET A 255 -7.42 23.87 -2.19
N LEU A 256 -8.41 24.78 -2.10
CA LEU A 256 -9.79 24.48 -2.46
C LEU A 256 -9.88 24.15 -3.95
N GLY A 257 -10.59 23.08 -4.28
CA GLY A 257 -10.75 22.61 -5.66
C GLY A 257 -9.58 21.79 -6.21
N GLU A 258 -8.48 21.68 -5.47
CA GLU A 258 -7.24 20.99 -5.89
C GLU A 258 -6.90 19.83 -4.95
N PRO A 259 -7.70 18.74 -4.93
CA PRO A 259 -7.59 17.66 -3.94
C PRO A 259 -6.29 16.84 -4.05
N PHE A 260 -5.54 16.98 -5.15
CA PHE A 260 -4.39 16.14 -5.47
C PHE A 260 -3.08 16.92 -5.55
N LEU A 261 -3.14 18.24 -5.79
CA LEU A 261 -1.96 19.09 -6.00
C LEU A 261 -0.96 18.40 -6.95
N TYR A 262 0.29 18.27 -6.52
CA TYR A 262 1.36 17.61 -7.26
C TYR A 262 1.76 16.28 -6.63
N HIS A 263 0.87 15.64 -5.86
CA HIS A 263 1.15 14.32 -5.27
C HIS A 263 1.03 13.20 -6.31
N ALA A 264 1.72 12.09 -6.05
CA ALA A 264 1.81 10.97 -6.99
C ALA A 264 0.59 10.05 -7.02
N LEU A 265 -0.20 10.02 -5.94
CA LEU A 265 -1.36 9.12 -5.78
C LEU A 265 -1.00 7.62 -5.98
N ILE A 266 0.22 7.21 -5.64
CA ILE A 266 0.70 5.84 -5.84
C ILE A 266 0.75 4.97 -4.56
N SER A 267 0.36 5.51 -3.40
CA SER A 267 0.50 4.81 -2.11
C SER A 267 -0.23 3.46 -2.11
N LEU A 268 -1.44 3.41 -2.68
CA LEU A 268 -2.20 2.17 -2.82
C LEU A 268 -1.47 1.12 -3.68
N TYR A 269 -0.74 1.53 -4.73
CA TYR A 269 -0.01 0.62 -5.61
C TYR A 269 1.25 0.07 -4.94
N LEU A 270 1.97 0.93 -4.20
CA LEU A 270 3.12 0.54 -3.38
C LEU A 270 2.71 -0.41 -2.24
N ASN A 271 1.53 -0.19 -1.67
CA ASN A 271 1.06 -0.96 -0.52
C ASN A 271 0.42 -2.30 -0.91
N THR A 272 -0.03 -2.46 -2.16
CA THR A 272 -0.52 -3.76 -2.65
C THR A 272 0.51 -4.55 -3.44
N GLY A 273 1.70 -3.99 -3.70
CA GLY A 273 2.76 -4.63 -4.46
C GLY A 273 2.61 -4.52 -5.99
N LEU A 274 1.69 -3.68 -6.48
CA LEU A 274 1.59 -3.33 -7.90
C LEU A 274 2.76 -2.44 -8.37
N LEU A 275 3.38 -1.71 -7.44
CA LEU A 275 4.65 -1.01 -7.65
C LEU A 275 5.69 -1.49 -6.63
N ASP A 276 6.91 -1.72 -7.12
CA ASP A 276 8.07 -1.95 -6.26
C ASP A 276 8.60 -0.61 -5.70
N PRO A 277 8.83 -0.50 -4.37
CA PRO A 277 9.28 0.75 -3.76
C PRO A 277 10.67 1.22 -4.21
N LEU A 278 11.62 0.29 -4.42
CA LEU A 278 12.99 0.63 -4.78
C LEU A 278 13.08 1.03 -6.25
N GLU A 279 12.45 0.28 -7.15
CA GLU A 279 12.34 0.63 -8.57
C GLU A 279 11.59 1.95 -8.78
N THR A 280 10.57 2.22 -7.97
CA THR A 280 9.88 3.52 -7.96
C THR A 280 10.87 4.65 -7.64
N CYS A 281 11.69 4.49 -6.60
CA CYS A 281 12.70 5.49 -6.24
C CYS A 281 13.78 5.66 -7.31
N ARG A 282 14.24 4.57 -7.94
CA ARG A 282 15.21 4.60 -9.05
C ARG A 282 14.66 5.34 -10.28
N LYS A 283 13.40 5.11 -10.63
CA LYS A 283 12.72 5.86 -11.71
C LYS A 283 12.66 7.37 -11.41
N VAL A 284 12.37 7.73 -10.16
CA VAL A 284 12.32 9.14 -9.73
C VAL A 284 13.71 9.78 -9.68
N GLU A 285 14.72 9.07 -9.19
CA GLU A 285 16.12 9.51 -9.22
C GLU A 285 16.59 9.80 -10.65
N LYS A 286 16.23 8.94 -11.61
CA LYS A 286 16.58 9.14 -13.02
C LYS A 286 16.10 10.50 -13.54
N ALA A 287 14.95 11.00 -13.08
CA ALA A 287 14.45 12.32 -13.48
C ALA A 287 15.34 13.47 -12.99
N PHE A 288 16.03 13.33 -11.86
CA PHE A 288 17.07 14.27 -11.44
C PHE A 288 18.30 14.16 -12.34
N ILE A 289 18.78 12.94 -12.60
CA ILE A 289 19.97 12.69 -13.43
C ILE A 289 19.80 13.26 -14.84
N THR A 290 18.59 13.17 -15.42
CA THR A 290 18.29 13.73 -16.74
C THR A 290 17.89 15.20 -16.73
N GLY A 291 17.96 15.88 -15.57
CA GLY A 291 17.64 17.30 -15.41
C GLY A 291 16.14 17.63 -15.56
N SER A 292 15.26 16.64 -15.43
CA SER A 292 13.81 16.79 -15.59
C SER A 292 13.10 17.22 -14.29
N ALA A 293 13.71 17.02 -13.13
CA ALA A 293 13.19 17.45 -11.84
C ALA A 293 14.32 17.96 -10.91
N PRO A 294 14.06 18.95 -10.05
CA PRO A 294 15.06 19.50 -9.13
C PRO A 294 15.34 18.54 -7.96
N LEU A 295 16.54 18.66 -7.37
CA LEU A 295 17.00 17.77 -6.30
C LEU A 295 16.07 17.78 -5.07
N ASN A 296 15.54 18.94 -4.66
CA ASN A 296 14.67 19.03 -3.49
C ASN A 296 13.35 18.23 -3.65
N ALA A 297 12.81 18.20 -4.88
CA ALA A 297 11.59 17.45 -5.17
C ALA A 297 11.87 15.94 -5.24
N VAL A 298 12.96 15.54 -5.89
CA VAL A 298 13.36 14.13 -6.03
C VAL A 298 13.77 13.53 -4.67
N GLU A 299 14.62 14.23 -3.91
CA GLU A 299 15.00 13.82 -2.55
C GLU A 299 13.79 13.79 -1.62
N GLY A 300 12.96 14.84 -1.65
CA GLY A 300 11.75 14.93 -0.84
C GLY A 300 10.80 13.76 -1.09
N PHE A 301 10.62 13.35 -2.35
CA PHE A 301 9.82 12.19 -2.73
C PHE A 301 10.42 10.87 -2.24
N ILE A 302 11.71 10.61 -2.54
CA ILE A 302 12.42 9.39 -2.16
C ILE A 302 12.42 9.23 -0.62
N ARG A 303 12.59 10.33 0.13
CA ARG A 303 12.53 10.35 1.59
C ARG A 303 11.19 9.89 2.16
N GLN A 304 10.06 10.11 1.46
CA GLN A 304 8.77 9.58 1.92
C GLN A 304 8.70 8.06 1.81
N ILE A 305 9.37 7.47 0.82
CA ILE A 305 9.36 6.02 0.56
C ILE A 305 10.45 5.32 1.38
N ILE A 306 11.72 5.54 1.08
CA ILE A 306 12.81 4.81 1.74
C ILE A 306 13.09 5.32 3.17
N GLY A 307 12.56 6.51 3.51
CA GLY A 307 12.60 7.06 4.86
C GLY A 307 11.34 6.69 5.64
N TRP A 308 10.25 7.43 5.42
CA TRP A 308 9.04 7.31 6.24
C TRP A 308 8.31 5.97 6.11
N ARG A 309 8.02 5.48 4.90
CA ARG A 309 7.29 4.20 4.72
C ARG A 309 8.05 3.03 5.36
N GLU A 310 9.35 2.93 5.10
CA GLU A 310 10.22 1.92 5.72
C GLU A 310 10.30 2.08 7.25
N TYR A 311 10.45 3.32 7.75
CA TYR A 311 10.54 3.61 9.17
C TYR A 311 9.25 3.24 9.93
N ILE A 312 8.08 3.55 9.36
CA ILE A 312 6.79 3.25 10.00
C ILE A 312 6.54 1.74 10.05
N ARG A 313 6.89 0.96 9.02
CA ARG A 313 6.85 -0.52 9.11
C ARG A 313 7.74 -1.03 10.23
N GLY A 314 8.97 -0.53 10.31
CA GLY A 314 9.91 -0.93 11.36
C GLY A 314 9.37 -0.65 12.76
N ILE A 315 8.80 0.55 12.99
CA ILE A 315 8.16 0.91 14.26
C ILE A 315 6.96 0.00 14.56
N TYR A 316 6.11 -0.29 13.58
CA TYR A 316 4.93 -1.15 13.77
C TYR A 316 5.30 -2.53 14.33
N PHE A 317 6.29 -3.20 13.74
CA PHE A 317 6.73 -4.51 14.20
C PHE A 317 7.53 -4.44 15.50
N LEU A 318 8.41 -3.44 15.66
CA LEU A 318 9.19 -3.24 16.89
C LEU A 318 8.29 -3.00 18.12
N LYS A 319 7.14 -2.35 17.94
CA LYS A 319 6.22 -2.01 19.03
C LYS A 319 5.20 -3.11 19.35
N GLY A 320 5.05 -4.10 18.49
CA GLY A 320 4.18 -5.25 18.73
C GLY A 320 2.67 -4.94 18.68
N PRO A 321 1.82 -5.95 18.92
CA PRO A 321 0.37 -5.84 18.80
C PRO A 321 -0.25 -4.82 19.77
N ASP A 322 0.33 -4.65 20.96
CA ASP A 322 -0.17 -3.73 21.99
C ASP A 322 0.05 -2.25 21.67
N TYR A 323 0.73 -1.91 20.57
CA TYR A 323 0.99 -0.52 20.20
C TYR A 323 -0.29 0.29 19.98
N ILE A 324 -1.36 -0.35 19.48
CA ILE A 324 -2.65 0.31 19.27
C ILE A 324 -3.37 0.70 20.57
N ASN A 325 -2.94 0.14 21.71
CA ASN A 325 -3.50 0.42 23.04
C ASN A 325 -2.81 1.62 23.74
N GLN A 326 -1.81 2.25 23.10
CA GLN A 326 -1.08 3.38 23.67
C GLN A 326 -1.98 4.61 23.81
N ASN A 327 -2.06 5.16 25.02
CA ASN A 327 -2.83 6.36 25.32
C ASN A 327 -2.10 7.29 26.29
N TYR A 328 -0.92 7.75 25.89
CA TYR A 328 -0.05 8.62 26.71
C TYR A 328 -0.78 9.86 27.26
N LEU A 329 -1.66 10.48 26.47
CA LEU A 329 -2.43 11.66 26.85
C LEU A 329 -3.74 11.34 27.59
N ASN A 330 -4.07 10.05 27.78
CA ASN A 330 -5.32 9.58 28.40
C ASN A 330 -6.59 10.18 27.76
N ALA A 331 -6.61 10.31 26.43
CA ALA A 331 -7.75 10.83 25.68
C ALA A 331 -8.87 9.78 25.62
N LYS A 332 -10.12 10.21 25.84
CA LYS A 332 -11.32 9.31 25.92
C LYS A 332 -12.52 9.77 25.09
N ALA A 333 -12.40 10.91 24.39
CA ALA A 333 -13.50 11.44 23.60
C ALA A 333 -13.82 10.51 22.42
N LYS A 334 -15.11 10.34 22.12
CA LYS A 334 -15.52 9.66 20.88
C LYS A 334 -15.15 10.50 19.67
N LEU A 335 -14.88 9.85 18.54
CA LEU A 335 -14.68 10.55 17.27
C LEU A 335 -15.96 11.33 16.90
N PRO A 336 -15.89 12.64 16.63
CA PRO A 336 -17.05 13.43 16.26
C PRO A 336 -17.74 12.91 14.99
N SER A 337 -19.08 12.99 14.93
CA SER A 337 -19.86 12.45 13.81
C SER A 337 -19.55 13.08 12.46
N PHE A 338 -19.07 14.33 12.44
CA PHE A 338 -18.72 15.02 11.19
C PHE A 338 -17.56 14.36 10.43
N TYR A 339 -16.76 13.47 11.05
CA TYR A 339 -15.79 12.66 10.32
C TYR A 339 -16.43 11.67 9.35
N TRP A 340 -17.72 11.37 9.52
CA TRP A 340 -18.49 10.45 8.68
C TRP A 340 -19.51 11.15 7.76
N SER A 341 -19.73 12.46 7.92
CA SER A 341 -20.68 13.23 7.11
C SER A 341 -20.05 14.41 6.38
N GLY A 342 -18.97 14.99 6.91
CA GLY A 342 -18.44 16.29 6.50
C GLY A 342 -19.30 17.48 6.96
N ASP A 343 -20.37 17.24 7.73
CA ASP A 343 -21.30 18.26 8.20
C ASP A 343 -20.72 19.04 9.38
N THR A 344 -19.99 20.10 9.05
CA THR A 344 -19.38 21.00 10.02
C THR A 344 -19.17 22.38 9.40
N LYS A 345 -19.21 23.43 10.23
CA LYS A 345 -18.86 24.80 9.82
C LYS A 345 -17.36 25.00 9.63
N MET A 346 -16.54 24.05 10.08
CA MET A 346 -15.08 24.07 9.90
C MET A 346 -14.74 23.69 8.46
N GLN A 347 -14.58 24.68 7.58
CA GLN A 347 -14.41 24.46 6.14
C GLN A 347 -13.25 23.51 5.81
N CYS A 348 -12.10 23.63 6.48
CA CYS A 348 -10.95 22.74 6.27
C CYS A 348 -11.32 21.26 6.51
N ILE A 349 -11.97 20.96 7.65
CA ILE A 349 -12.40 19.60 7.99
C ILE A 349 -13.46 19.11 7.01
N SER A 350 -14.47 19.94 6.71
CA SER A 350 -15.52 19.57 5.76
C SER A 350 -14.93 19.18 4.40
N GLN A 351 -13.97 19.96 3.89
CA GLN A 351 -13.31 19.67 2.61
C GLN A 351 -12.49 18.39 2.65
N ALA A 352 -11.67 18.18 3.70
CA ALA A 352 -10.86 16.96 3.83
C ALA A 352 -11.74 15.70 3.95
N VAL A 353 -12.83 15.75 4.73
CA VAL A 353 -13.76 14.63 4.90
C VAL A 353 -14.53 14.34 3.60
N LEU A 354 -15.03 15.35 2.91
CA LEU A 354 -15.75 15.17 1.64
C LEU A 354 -14.83 14.66 0.53
N GLN A 355 -13.56 15.08 0.50
CA GLN A 355 -12.55 14.52 -0.41
C GLN A 355 -12.25 13.06 -0.07
N THR A 356 -12.09 12.74 1.22
CA THR A 356 -11.92 11.37 1.69
C THR A 356 -13.10 10.50 1.28
N LYS A 357 -14.34 10.97 1.47
CA LYS A 357 -15.57 10.28 1.05
C LYS A 357 -15.61 10.04 -0.46
N LYS A 358 -15.26 11.05 -1.25
CA LYS A 358 -15.39 10.99 -2.70
C LYS A 358 -14.27 10.18 -3.34
N TYR A 359 -13.03 10.32 -2.86
CA TYR A 359 -11.84 9.79 -3.53
C TYR A 359 -11.20 8.64 -2.80
N SER A 360 -11.53 8.37 -1.53
CA SER A 360 -10.75 7.45 -0.67
C SER A 360 -9.29 7.91 -0.54
N TYR A 361 -9.07 9.23 -0.58
CA TYR A 361 -7.75 9.84 -0.58
C TYR A 361 -7.80 11.22 0.08
N ALA A 362 -6.78 11.49 0.88
CA ALA A 362 -6.35 12.81 1.33
C ALA A 362 -4.81 12.81 1.26
N HIS A 363 -4.19 13.92 0.86
CA HIS A 363 -2.73 14.01 0.85
C HIS A 363 -2.18 14.30 2.25
N HIS A 364 -0.88 14.10 2.46
CA HIS A 364 -0.29 13.93 3.80
C HIS A 364 -0.56 15.07 4.82
N ILE A 365 -0.65 16.32 4.36
CA ILE A 365 -0.85 17.49 5.25
C ILE A 365 -2.32 17.78 5.57
N GLN A 366 -3.27 17.14 4.87
CA GLN A 366 -4.71 17.18 5.17
C GLN A 366 -5.03 16.21 6.31
#